data_AF-A0A0N4TFB6-F1
#
_entry.id   AF-A0A0N4TFB6-F1
#
_cell.length_a   1.000
_cell.length_b   1.000
_cell.length_c   1.000
_cell.angle_alpha   90.00
_cell.angle_beta   90.00
_cell.angle_gamma   90.00
#
_symmetry.space_group_name_H-M   'P 1'
#
loop_
_entity.id
_entity.type
_entity.pdbx_description
1 polymer ?
#
loop_
_entity_poly.entity_id
_entity_poly.type
_entity_poly.pdbx_seq_one_letter_code
_entity_poly.pdbx_strand_id
1 'polypeptide(L)'
;IIGTVFAWFSIEDIFLKDHGIEAISIELCGTSLWCAKRLISALGRHIQNFDGKTNQLAKVSKDIIQLLIDFALQKSFRILECMPDDKKICTDAIELLSTLAYTTCRETSKSIYLYSYLTTINIDQIALRSSLLKVLIRFGSIINDEGKQQILHEMVCLIN
;
A
#
# COMPACT_ATOMS: atom_id res chain seq x y z
N ILE A 1 -13.05 -15.18 -4.20
CA ILE A 1 -12.20 -14.24 -4.99
C ILE A 1 -11.38 -13.33 -4.07
N ILE A 2 -11.99 -12.42 -3.28
CA ILE A 2 -11.25 -11.52 -2.36
C ILE A 2 -10.30 -12.29 -1.44
N GLY A 3 -10.82 -13.26 -0.69
CA GLY A 3 -10.01 -14.07 0.23
C GLY A 3 -8.92 -14.86 -0.46
N THR A 4 -9.17 -15.38 -1.68
CA THR A 4 -8.19 -16.13 -2.46
C THR A 4 -7.02 -15.25 -2.90
N VAL A 5 -7.30 -14.05 -3.42
CA VAL A 5 -6.27 -13.09 -3.84
C VAL A 5 -5.38 -12.70 -2.65
N PHE A 6 -5.99 -12.37 -1.51
CA PHE A 6 -5.22 -11.94 -0.34
C PHE A 6 -4.52 -13.08 0.39
N ALA A 7 -5.02 -14.32 0.29
CA ALA A 7 -4.30 -15.50 0.76
C ALA A 7 -2.99 -15.69 -0.04
N TRP A 8 -3.07 -15.58 -1.37
CA TRP A 8 -1.88 -15.65 -2.23
C TRP A 8 -0.90 -14.51 -1.93
N PHE A 9 -1.41 -13.28 -1.90
CA PHE A 9 -0.65 -12.08 -1.57
C PHE A 9 0.05 -12.22 -0.20
N SER A 10 -0.58 -12.91 0.74
CA SER A 10 -0.04 -13.17 2.07
C SER A 10 1.05 -14.22 2.09
N ILE A 11 0.86 -15.34 1.40
CA ILE A 11 1.90 -16.38 1.27
C ILE A 11 3.15 -15.79 0.61
N GLU A 12 2.97 -15.00 -0.46
CA GLU A 12 4.07 -14.33 -1.14
C GLU A 12 4.78 -13.31 -0.24
N ASP A 13 4.08 -12.59 0.66
CA ASP A 13 4.72 -11.71 1.65
C ASP A 13 5.60 -12.47 2.63
N ILE A 14 5.10 -13.60 3.14
CA ILE A 14 5.80 -14.46 4.08
C ILE A 14 7.07 -15.02 3.44
N PHE A 15 6.98 -15.57 2.23
CA PHE A 15 8.16 -16.08 1.52
C PHE A 15 9.18 -14.99 1.19
N LEU A 16 8.74 -13.82 0.74
CA LEU A 16 9.65 -12.70 0.50
C LEU A 16 10.36 -12.28 1.79
N LYS A 17 9.65 -12.24 2.92
CA LYS A 17 10.22 -11.88 4.22
C LYS A 17 11.24 -12.90 4.71
N ASP A 18 10.87 -14.18 4.70
CA ASP A 18 11.61 -15.22 5.40
C ASP A 18 12.70 -15.86 4.54
N HIS A 19 12.57 -15.77 3.22
CA HIS A 19 13.42 -16.47 2.26
C HIS A 19 13.96 -15.58 1.12
N GLY A 20 13.59 -14.29 1.11
CA GLY A 20 14.11 -13.33 0.13
C GLY A 20 13.51 -13.48 -1.27
N ILE A 21 14.13 -12.79 -2.23
CA ILE A 21 13.61 -12.66 -3.60
C ILE A 21 13.57 -14.00 -4.34
N GLU A 22 14.54 -14.87 -4.09
CA GLU A 22 14.68 -16.17 -4.78
C GLU A 22 13.50 -17.12 -4.49
N ALA A 23 12.76 -16.89 -3.40
CA ALA A 23 11.62 -17.70 -3.00
C ALA A 23 10.30 -17.29 -3.67
N ILE A 24 10.28 -16.22 -4.46
CA ILE A 24 9.06 -15.73 -5.13
C ILE A 24 9.26 -15.59 -6.64
N SER A 25 8.17 -15.70 -7.39
CA SER A 25 8.15 -15.30 -8.80
C SER A 25 7.80 -13.82 -8.91
N ILE A 26 8.68 -13.02 -9.52
CA ILE A 26 8.47 -11.59 -9.74
C ILE A 26 7.22 -11.34 -10.58
N GLU A 27 6.98 -12.18 -11.61
CA GLU A 27 5.82 -12.10 -12.49
C GLU A 27 4.50 -12.33 -11.72
N LEU A 28 4.49 -13.35 -10.85
CA LEU A 28 3.33 -13.63 -9.99
C LEU A 28 3.13 -12.52 -8.96
N CYS A 29 4.20 -12.03 -8.33
CA CYS A 29 4.15 -10.94 -7.37
C CYS A 29 3.54 -9.66 -7.99
N GLY A 30 3.96 -9.31 -9.22
CA GLY A 30 3.38 -8.19 -9.98
C GLY A 30 1.89 -8.40 -10.27
N THR A 31 1.49 -9.62 -10.63
CA THR A 31 0.08 -9.98 -10.83
C THR A 31 -0.73 -9.82 -9.53
N SER A 32 -0.20 -10.28 -8.40
CA SER A 32 -0.86 -10.19 -7.11
C SER A 32 -1.00 -8.74 -6.64
N LEU A 33 0.01 -7.89 -6.85
CA LEU A 33 -0.06 -6.44 -6.62
C LEU A 33 -1.16 -5.79 -7.47
N TRP A 34 -1.21 -6.12 -8.77
CA TRP A 34 -2.22 -5.59 -9.67
C TRP A 34 -3.64 -6.03 -9.26
N CYS A 35 -3.81 -7.30 -8.86
CA CYS A 35 -5.07 -7.80 -8.34
C CYS A 35 -5.49 -7.08 -7.05
N ALA A 36 -4.57 -6.89 -6.10
CA ALA A 36 -4.83 -6.15 -4.87
C ALA A 36 -5.23 -4.69 -5.16
N LYS A 37 -4.52 -4.01 -6.06
CA LYS A 37 -4.83 -2.66 -6.53
C LYS A 37 -6.24 -2.55 -7.07
N ARG A 38 -6.61 -3.43 -8.01
CA ARG A 38 -7.96 -3.43 -8.60
C ARG A 38 -9.05 -3.70 -7.56
N LEU A 39 -8.79 -4.65 -6.67
CA LEU A 39 -9.74 -5.03 -5.64
C LEU A 39 -9.98 -3.87 -4.66
N ILE A 40 -8.91 -3.31 -4.08
CA ILE A 40 -9.01 -2.20 -3.12
C ILE A 40 -9.63 -0.97 -3.78
N SER A 41 -9.26 -0.65 -5.03
CA SER A 41 -9.86 0.46 -5.75
C SER A 41 -11.37 0.29 -5.94
N ALA A 42 -11.81 -0.92 -6.34
CA ALA A 42 -13.22 -1.23 -6.51
C ALA A 42 -13.97 -1.19 -5.17
N LEU A 43 -13.41 -1.76 -4.11
CA LEU A 43 -14.00 -1.75 -2.77
C LEU A 43 -14.11 -0.33 -2.23
N GLY A 44 -13.07 0.49 -2.36
CA GLY A 44 -13.07 1.89 -1.94
C GLY A 44 -14.18 2.70 -2.59
N ARG A 45 -14.31 2.59 -3.93
CA ARG A 45 -15.39 3.24 -4.68
C ARG A 45 -16.77 2.70 -4.29
N HIS A 46 -16.89 1.38 -4.09
CA HIS A 46 -18.15 0.76 -3.66
C HIS A 46 -18.60 1.28 -2.29
N ILE A 47 -17.69 1.38 -1.34
CA ILE A 47 -17.94 1.90 0.01
C ILE A 47 -18.37 3.37 -0.01
N GLN A 48 -17.83 4.16 -0.93
CA GLN A 48 -18.17 5.58 -1.12
C GLN A 48 -19.56 5.77 -1.73
N ASN A 49 -19.93 4.91 -2.70
CA ASN A 49 -21.15 5.06 -3.47
C ASN A 49 -22.38 4.38 -2.84
N PHE A 50 -22.16 3.39 -1.96
CA PHE A 50 -23.26 2.59 -1.39
C PHE A 50 -23.26 2.65 0.14
N ASP A 51 -24.45 2.90 0.70
CA ASP A 51 -24.64 2.79 2.13
C ASP A 51 -24.63 1.31 2.58
N GLY A 52 -24.21 1.07 3.82
CA GLY A 52 -24.17 -0.28 4.39
C GLY A 52 -25.52 -0.78 4.89
N LYS A 53 -26.60 0.00 4.73
CA LYS A 53 -27.94 -0.32 5.25
C LYS A 53 -28.74 -1.13 4.23
N THR A 54 -28.55 -0.85 2.95
CA THR A 54 -29.30 -1.46 1.85
C THR A 54 -28.45 -2.44 1.02
N ASN A 55 -27.12 -2.30 1.05
CA ASN A 55 -26.20 -3.14 0.27
C ASN A 55 -25.31 -3.99 1.19
N GLN A 56 -25.57 -5.30 1.24
CA GLN A 56 -24.81 -6.25 2.06
C GLN A 56 -23.33 -6.32 1.65
N LEU A 57 -23.03 -6.22 0.35
CA LEU A 57 -21.65 -6.17 -0.12
C LEU A 57 -20.95 -4.90 0.39
N ALA A 58 -21.63 -3.75 0.42
CA ALA A 58 -21.05 -2.52 0.97
C ALA A 58 -20.75 -2.63 2.47
N LYS A 59 -21.59 -3.35 3.24
CA LYS A 59 -21.32 -3.66 4.64
C LYS A 59 -20.06 -4.52 4.79
N VAL A 60 -20.01 -5.66 4.12
CA VAL A 60 -18.84 -6.57 4.17
C VAL A 60 -17.57 -5.85 3.72
N SER A 61 -17.64 -5.05 2.66
CA SER A 61 -16.51 -4.24 2.18
C SER A 61 -15.99 -3.30 3.27
N LYS A 62 -16.88 -2.61 4.01
CA LYS A 62 -16.48 -1.74 5.13
C LYS A 62 -15.81 -2.52 6.25
N ASP A 63 -16.27 -3.73 6.53
CA ASP A 63 -15.75 -4.57 7.61
C ASP A 63 -14.34 -5.10 7.29
N ILE A 64 -14.01 -5.33 6.01
CA ILE A 64 -12.72 -5.91 5.62
C ILE A 64 -11.70 -4.90 5.10
N ILE A 65 -12.12 -3.73 4.61
CA ILE A 65 -11.23 -2.83 3.84
C ILE A 65 -9.99 -2.41 4.62
N GLN A 66 -10.10 -2.18 5.94
CA GLN A 66 -8.95 -1.77 6.75
C GLN A 66 -7.87 -2.86 6.78
N LEU A 67 -8.26 -4.12 6.94
CA LEU A 67 -7.34 -5.26 6.94
C LEU A 67 -6.61 -5.36 5.59
N LEU A 68 -7.33 -5.15 4.48
CA LEU A 68 -6.75 -5.20 3.15
C LEU A 68 -5.76 -4.06 2.91
N ILE A 69 -6.05 -2.86 3.42
CA ILE A 69 -5.17 -1.70 3.33
C ILE A 69 -3.90 -1.91 4.15
N ASP A 70 -4.03 -2.35 5.41
CA ASP A 70 -2.89 -2.60 6.28
C ASP A 70 -1.94 -3.62 5.65
N PHE A 71 -2.51 -4.66 5.04
CA PHE A 71 -1.74 -5.68 4.35
C PHE A 71 -1.12 -5.20 3.03
N ALA A 72 -1.84 -4.37 2.26
CA ALA A 72 -1.32 -3.74 1.06
C ALA A 72 -0.16 -2.79 1.36
N LEU A 73 -0.21 -2.03 2.46
CA LEU A 73 0.91 -1.22 2.94
C LEU A 73 2.11 -2.11 3.23
N GLN A 74 1.94 -3.13 4.08
CA GLN A 74 3.00 -4.07 4.45
C GLN A 74 3.73 -4.64 3.23
N LYS A 75 2.99 -5.25 2.30
CA LYS A 75 3.59 -5.90 1.13
C LYS A 75 4.29 -4.89 0.22
N SER A 76 3.68 -3.73 0.00
CA SER A 76 4.26 -2.71 -0.88
C SER A 76 5.58 -2.19 -0.33
N PHE A 77 5.63 -1.83 0.96
CA PHE A 77 6.86 -1.35 1.59
C PHE A 77 7.93 -2.44 1.68
N ARG A 78 7.55 -3.70 1.93
CA ARG A 78 8.50 -4.82 1.89
C ARG A 78 9.12 -5.01 0.51
N ILE A 79 8.35 -4.87 -0.56
CA ILE A 79 8.88 -4.94 -1.94
C ILE A 79 9.89 -3.81 -2.18
N LEU A 80 9.57 -2.59 -1.75
CA LEU A 80 10.48 -1.45 -1.89
C LEU A 80 11.77 -1.62 -1.09
N GLU A 81 11.71 -2.33 0.03
CA GLU A 81 12.89 -2.67 0.86
C GLU A 81 13.72 -3.82 0.26
N CYS A 82 13.07 -4.91 -0.16
CA CYS A 82 13.76 -6.10 -0.63
C CYS A 82 14.24 -5.99 -2.09
N MET A 83 13.52 -5.25 -2.93
CA MET A 83 13.74 -5.20 -4.39
C MET A 83 13.86 -3.75 -4.92
N PRO A 84 14.67 -2.88 -4.28
CA PRO A 84 14.66 -1.44 -4.57
C PRO A 84 15.10 -1.09 -6.00
N ASP A 85 15.89 -1.96 -6.65
CA ASP A 85 16.43 -1.75 -8.00
C ASP A 85 15.53 -2.28 -9.12
N ASP A 86 14.54 -3.13 -8.81
CA ASP A 86 13.63 -3.69 -9.82
C ASP A 86 12.52 -2.69 -10.14
N LYS A 87 12.69 -1.99 -11.26
CA LYS A 87 11.76 -0.94 -11.71
C LYS A 87 10.35 -1.46 -11.98
N LYS A 88 10.17 -2.70 -12.46
CA LYS A 88 8.85 -3.24 -12.80
C LYS A 88 8.06 -3.44 -11.52
N ILE A 89 8.61 -4.20 -10.57
CA ILE A 89 7.90 -4.51 -9.33
C ILE A 89 7.75 -3.29 -8.42
N CYS A 90 8.75 -2.38 -8.41
CA CYS A 90 8.64 -1.12 -7.70
C CYS A 90 7.54 -0.24 -8.30
N THR A 91 7.35 -0.23 -9.63
CA THR A 91 6.22 0.48 -10.25
C THR A 91 4.91 -0.08 -9.74
N ASP A 92 4.73 -1.40 -9.79
CA ASP A 92 3.49 -2.05 -9.34
C ASP A 92 3.18 -1.77 -7.86
N ALA A 93 4.21 -1.81 -7.00
CA ALA A 93 4.08 -1.48 -5.58
C ALA A 93 3.70 0.01 -5.36
N ILE A 94 4.36 0.94 -6.06
CA ILE A 94 4.06 2.37 -5.99
C ILE A 94 2.65 2.67 -6.52
N GLU A 95 2.18 1.97 -7.55
CA GLU A 95 0.80 2.11 -8.04
C GLU A 95 -0.24 1.61 -7.05
N LEU A 96 0.05 0.53 -6.32
CA LEU A 96 -0.78 0.06 -5.21
C LEU A 96 -0.82 1.13 -4.10
N LEU A 97 0.33 1.64 -3.65
CA LEU A 97 0.41 2.71 -2.66
C LEU A 97 -0.34 3.98 -3.11
N SER A 98 -0.23 4.35 -4.39
CA SER A 98 -0.99 5.46 -4.97
C SER A 98 -2.49 5.22 -4.85
N THR A 99 -2.95 3.99 -5.09
CA THR A 99 -4.37 3.64 -4.93
C THR A 99 -4.83 3.86 -3.49
N LEU A 100 -4.00 3.49 -2.51
CA LEU A 100 -4.29 3.73 -1.10
C LEU A 100 -4.38 5.23 -0.78
N ALA A 101 -3.43 6.01 -1.28
CA ALA A 101 -3.30 7.44 -1.03
C ALA A 101 -4.42 8.30 -1.67
N TYR A 102 -4.98 7.86 -2.80
CA TYR A 102 -5.96 8.62 -3.56
C TYR A 102 -7.38 8.05 -3.52
N THR A 103 -7.55 6.72 -3.58
CA THR A 103 -8.89 6.10 -3.68
C THR A 103 -9.46 5.76 -2.31
N THR A 104 -8.63 5.30 -1.37
CA THR A 104 -9.04 4.89 -0.01
C THR A 104 -8.34 5.74 1.04
N CYS A 105 -8.21 7.04 0.81
CA CYS A 105 -7.43 7.93 1.67
C CYS A 105 -7.93 7.95 3.12
N ARG A 106 -9.25 7.93 3.33
CA ARG A 106 -9.88 7.98 4.66
C ARG A 106 -9.62 6.72 5.47
N GLU A 107 -9.60 5.57 4.82
CA GLU A 107 -9.31 4.29 5.46
C GLU A 107 -7.78 4.15 5.66
N THR A 108 -6.99 4.60 4.70
CA THR A 108 -5.53 4.57 4.78
C THR A 108 -4.99 5.44 5.91
N SER A 109 -5.58 6.61 6.14
CA SER A 109 -5.17 7.48 7.25
C SER A 109 -5.42 6.90 8.65
N LYS A 110 -6.27 5.86 8.76
CA LYS A 110 -6.54 5.15 10.01
C LYS A 110 -5.57 4.00 10.26
N SER A 111 -4.76 3.63 9.27
CA SER A 111 -3.80 2.55 9.43
C SER A 111 -2.77 2.94 10.49
N ILE A 112 -2.67 2.13 11.54
CA ILE A 112 -1.68 2.33 12.61
C ILE A 112 -0.24 2.06 12.13
N TYR A 113 -0.09 1.33 11.02
CA TYR A 113 1.21 0.92 10.48
C TYR A 113 1.79 1.95 9.51
N LEU A 114 0.94 2.79 8.89
CA LEU A 114 1.35 3.72 7.84
C LEU A 114 2.54 4.58 8.28
N TYR A 115 2.46 5.20 9.46
CA TYR A 115 3.53 6.07 9.95
C TYR A 115 4.86 5.32 10.12
N SER A 116 4.82 4.09 10.65
CA SER A 116 6.02 3.27 10.82
C SER A 116 6.72 3.00 9.49
N TYR A 117 5.97 2.72 8.42
CA TYR A 117 6.57 2.49 7.12
C TYR A 117 7.17 3.76 6.50
N LEU A 118 6.55 4.92 6.74
CA LEU A 118 7.02 6.20 6.22
C LEU A 118 8.32 6.64 6.88
N THR A 119 8.56 6.30 8.15
CA THR A 119 9.78 6.67 8.86
C THR A 119 10.95 5.74 8.62
N THR A 120 10.70 4.49 8.19
CA THR A 120 11.75 3.48 7.96
C THR A 120 12.18 3.38 6.51
N ILE A 121 11.38 3.88 5.56
CA ILE A 121 11.69 3.73 4.13
C ILE A 121 12.95 4.52 3.74
N ASN A 122 13.94 3.82 3.18
CA ASN A 122 15.12 4.43 2.59
C ASN A 122 14.86 4.79 1.13
N ILE A 123 14.35 6.01 0.90
CA ILE A 123 14.00 6.49 -0.44
C ILE A 123 15.23 6.54 -1.35
N ASP A 124 16.42 6.77 -0.80
CA ASP A 124 17.62 6.99 -1.61
C ASP A 124 18.01 5.80 -2.47
N GLN A 125 17.69 4.60 -2.00
CA GLN A 125 18.07 3.34 -2.62
C GLN A 125 17.07 2.86 -3.69
N ILE A 126 15.88 3.47 -3.76
CA ILE A 126 14.78 2.97 -4.61
C ILE A 126 14.90 3.54 -6.03
N ALA A 127 14.92 2.69 -7.07
CA ALA A 127 15.09 3.12 -8.46
C ALA A 127 14.02 4.13 -8.97
N LEU A 128 12.87 4.22 -8.30
CA LEU A 128 11.72 5.06 -8.67
C LEU A 128 11.44 6.17 -7.64
N ARG A 129 12.50 6.76 -7.06
CA ARG A 129 12.44 7.84 -6.04
C ARG A 129 11.37 8.89 -6.30
N SER A 130 11.37 9.50 -7.48
CA SER A 130 10.46 10.61 -7.80
C SER A 130 8.99 10.19 -7.81
N SER A 131 8.68 8.97 -8.25
CA SER A 131 7.32 8.44 -8.23
C SER A 131 6.88 8.13 -6.81
N LEU A 132 7.76 7.51 -6.02
CA LEU A 132 7.52 7.23 -4.61
C LEU A 132 7.29 8.52 -3.80
N LEU A 133 8.15 9.54 -3.97
CA LEU A 133 8.02 10.83 -3.27
C LEU A 133 6.64 11.47 -3.46
N LYS A 134 6.07 11.42 -4.67
CA LYS A 134 4.71 11.93 -4.93
C LYS A 134 3.66 11.25 -4.07
N VAL A 135 3.78 9.93 -3.89
CA VAL A 135 2.87 9.15 -3.05
C VAL A 135 3.08 9.46 -1.57
N LEU A 136 4.33 9.59 -1.12
CA LEU A 136 4.65 9.89 0.27
C LEU A 136 4.15 11.29 0.68
N ILE A 137 4.30 12.30 -0.19
CA ILE A 137 3.72 13.63 0.02
C ILE A 137 2.20 13.51 0.20
N ARG A 138 1.54 12.68 -0.62
CA ARG A 138 0.09 12.44 -0.48
C ARG A 138 -0.23 11.77 0.85
N PHE A 139 0.55 10.79 1.31
CA PHE A 139 0.37 10.18 2.62
C PHE A 139 0.54 11.19 3.76
N GLY A 140 1.52 12.08 3.67
CA GLY A 140 1.67 13.19 4.61
C GLY A 140 0.39 14.03 4.73
N SER A 141 -0.23 14.38 3.60
CA SER A 141 -1.45 15.19 3.62
C SER A 141 -2.70 14.51 4.22
N ILE A 142 -2.72 13.17 4.35
CA ILE A 142 -3.90 12.44 4.85
C ILE A 142 -3.75 11.98 6.30
N ILE A 143 -2.54 12.04 6.87
CA ILE A 143 -2.29 11.71 8.28
C ILE A 143 -2.87 12.83 9.14
N ASN A 144 -3.83 12.54 10.02
CA ASN A 144 -4.51 13.54 10.86
C ASN A 144 -3.75 13.89 12.15
N ASP A 145 -2.43 13.85 12.13
CA ASP A 145 -1.56 14.09 13.29
C ASP A 145 -0.47 15.08 12.87
N GLU A 146 -0.60 16.33 13.34
CA GLU A 146 0.28 17.44 12.96
C GLU A 146 1.75 17.16 13.27
N GLY A 147 2.05 16.46 14.38
CA GLY A 147 3.42 16.06 14.72
C GLY A 147 3.99 15.05 13.72
N LYS A 148 3.19 14.07 13.31
CA LYS A 148 3.59 13.09 12.28
C LYS A 148 3.70 13.73 10.89
N GLN A 149 2.83 14.68 10.56
CA GLN A 149 2.91 15.45 9.32
C GLN A 149 4.20 16.24 9.21
N GLN A 150 4.61 16.90 10.31
CA GLN A 150 5.83 17.71 10.34
C GLN A 150 7.09 16.87 10.14
N ILE A 151 7.18 15.71 10.81
CA ILE A 151 8.28 14.76 10.62
C ILE A 151 8.34 14.25 9.16
N LEU A 152 7.19 13.94 8.56
CA LEU A 152 7.16 13.52 7.15
C LEU A 152 7.61 14.63 6.20
N HIS A 153 7.22 15.87 6.47
CA HIS A 153 7.64 17.03 5.69
C HIS A 153 9.17 17.23 5.77
N GLU A 154 9.75 17.07 6.96
CA GLU A 154 11.20 17.13 7.16
C GLU A 154 11.93 16.03 6.38
N MET A 155 11.43 14.79 6.42
CA MET A 155 12.01 13.68 5.63
C MET A 155 11.98 13.96 4.13
N VAL A 156 10.88 14.51 3.60
CA VAL A 156 10.78 14.89 2.18
C VAL A 156 11.70 16.06 1.84
N CYS A 157 11.84 17.04 2.73
CA CYS A 157 12.72 18.19 2.53
C CYS A 157 14.21 17.87 2.61
N LEU A 158 14.63 16.86 3.40
CA LEU A 158 16.03 16.43 3.50
C LEU A 158 16.52 15.67 2.25
N ILE A 159 15.61 15.24 1.39
CA ILE A 159 15.87 14.38 0.22
C ILE A 159 15.89 15.18 -1.10
N ASN A 160 15.44 16.44 -1.08
CA ASN A 160 15.58 17.41 -2.19
C ASN A 160 16.85 18.25 -2.02
#